data_AF-A0A5N0TC75-F1
#
_entry.id   AF-A0A5N0TC75-F1
#
_cell.length_a   1.000
_cell.length_b   1.000
_cell.length_c   1.000
_cell.angle_alpha   90.00
_cell.angle_beta   90.00
_cell.angle_gamma   90.00
#
_symmetry.space_group_name_H-M   'P 1'
#
loop_
_entity.id
_entity.type
_entity.pdbx_description
1 polymer ?
#
loop_
_entity_poly.entity_id
_entity_poly.type
_entity_poly.pdbx_seq_one_letter_code
_entity_poly.pdbx_strand_id
1 'polypeptide(L)'
;MAGLTGEAEMSNTARRTIATAAIVAAGASLPVDADAAAYLKLGDIKGESQHKVYKDHIEVLTWSWGVAKPVDVGSKKTGRSTAPCKMATLEMNKLMGVSSVPIVRAVAVGDLLPDATLILTNETAEGPMEYYKFDMRDVFVSDYAVSGSDDSVPTETFTLNFLEVDIEYTITKNTGETTQGPRFMIPSETCQQ
;
A
#
# COMPACT_ATOMS: atom_id res chain seq x y z
N MET A 1 -14.89 -64.50 10.10
CA MET A 1 -15.98 -63.98 9.25
C MET A 1 -16.62 -62.82 9.97
N ALA A 2 -16.86 -61.76 9.21
CA ALA A 2 -17.13 -60.40 9.65
C ALA A 2 -18.40 -60.24 10.52
N GLY A 3 -18.32 -59.33 11.49
CA GLY A 3 -19.48 -58.68 12.11
C GLY A 3 -19.40 -57.18 11.83
N LEU A 4 -20.38 -56.68 11.07
CA LEU A 4 -20.71 -55.27 10.88
C LEU A 4 -21.44 -54.74 12.13
N THR A 5 -21.30 -53.45 12.46
CA THR A 5 -22.40 -52.46 12.63
C THR A 5 -21.93 -51.24 13.44
N GLY A 6 -22.27 -50.03 12.97
CA GLY A 6 -22.78 -48.95 13.82
C GLY A 6 -21.85 -47.79 14.18
N GLU A 7 -22.07 -46.66 13.53
CA GLU A 7 -21.65 -45.29 13.90
C GLU A 7 -22.23 -44.85 15.27
N ALA A 8 -21.52 -44.00 16.02
CA ALA A 8 -22.07 -42.77 16.60
C ALA A 8 -21.04 -41.98 17.47
N GLU A 9 -21.04 -40.68 17.20
CA GLU A 9 -20.85 -39.53 18.09
C GLU A 9 -19.46 -39.03 18.53
N MET A 10 -19.35 -37.73 18.30
CA MET A 10 -18.24 -36.80 18.46
C MET A 10 -18.46 -36.04 19.77
N SER A 11 -17.45 -35.94 20.65
CA SER A 11 -17.54 -35.08 21.84
C SER A 11 -16.26 -34.26 22.05
N ASN A 12 -16.51 -32.96 22.18
CA ASN A 12 -15.62 -31.82 22.20
C ASN A 12 -14.91 -31.68 23.55
N THR A 13 -13.58 -31.74 23.62
CA THR A 13 -12.83 -31.14 24.75
C THR A 13 -11.40 -30.77 24.34
N ALA A 14 -11.12 -29.47 24.44
CA ALA A 14 -9.87 -28.79 24.11
C ALA A 14 -8.61 -29.39 24.74
N ARG A 15 -7.51 -29.45 23.97
CA ARG A 15 -6.14 -29.42 24.51
C ARG A 15 -5.22 -28.57 23.65
N ARG A 16 -4.89 -27.38 24.17
CA ARG A 16 -3.74 -26.56 23.79
C ARG A 16 -2.46 -27.34 24.12
N THR A 17 -1.45 -27.34 23.24
CA THR A 17 -0.07 -27.63 23.64
C THR A 17 0.88 -26.75 22.84
N ILE A 18 1.80 -26.13 23.59
CA ILE A 18 2.77 -25.13 23.19
C ILE A 18 4.04 -25.82 22.66
N ALA A 19 4.53 -25.29 21.54
CA ALA A 19 5.90 -25.21 21.03
C ALA A 19 6.92 -26.35 21.23
N THR A 20 7.57 -26.73 20.13
CA THR A 20 9.01 -27.04 20.13
C THR A 20 9.64 -26.40 18.89
N ALA A 21 10.57 -25.49 19.11
CA ALA A 21 11.38 -24.86 18.08
C ALA A 21 12.51 -25.81 17.65
N ALA A 22 12.70 -25.98 16.35
CA ALA A 22 13.90 -26.59 15.78
C ALA A 22 14.59 -25.56 14.86
N ILE A 23 15.85 -25.30 15.16
CA ILE A 23 16.77 -24.44 14.41
C ILE A 23 17.23 -25.21 13.16
N VAL A 24 17.06 -24.61 11.98
CA VAL A 24 17.78 -24.97 10.75
C VAL A 24 18.42 -23.69 10.21
N ALA A 25 19.73 -23.75 9.97
CA ALA A 25 20.54 -22.65 9.43
C ALA A 25 20.77 -22.83 7.91
N ALA A 26 21.00 -21.69 7.24
CA ALA A 26 21.42 -21.48 5.85
C ALA A 26 20.35 -21.63 4.75
N GLY A 27 20.04 -20.49 4.10
CA GLY A 27 19.23 -20.42 2.88
C GLY A 27 17.72 -20.34 3.12
N ALA A 28 17.26 -19.44 3.99
CA ALA A 28 15.84 -19.11 4.01
C ALA A 28 15.53 -18.29 2.74
N SER A 29 15.06 -18.95 1.67
CA SER A 29 14.14 -18.27 0.77
C SER A 29 13.01 -17.75 1.66
N LEU A 30 12.88 -16.43 1.75
CA LEU A 30 11.68 -15.85 2.34
C LEU A 30 10.49 -16.49 1.61
N PRO A 31 9.45 -16.97 2.32
CA PRO A 31 8.25 -17.39 1.65
C PRO A 31 7.79 -16.21 0.77
N VAL A 32 7.72 -16.44 -0.55
CA VAL A 32 7.44 -15.42 -1.58
C VAL A 32 5.95 -15.04 -1.59
N ASP A 33 5.25 -15.26 -0.48
CA ASP A 33 3.81 -15.03 -0.32
C ASP A 33 3.53 -14.18 0.94
N ALA A 34 4.47 -13.32 1.35
CA ALA A 34 4.11 -12.19 2.20
C ALA A 34 3.44 -11.14 1.30
N ASP A 35 2.11 -11.22 1.19
CA ASP A 35 1.31 -10.24 0.46
C ASP A 35 1.60 -8.83 1.02
N ALA A 36 2.07 -7.93 0.17
CA ALA A 36 2.36 -6.57 0.62
C ALA A 36 1.03 -5.87 0.94
N ALA A 37 0.97 -5.18 2.08
CA ALA A 37 -0.22 -4.40 2.44
C ALA A 37 -0.45 -3.16 1.55
N ALA A 38 0.54 -2.82 0.71
CA ALA A 38 0.50 -1.68 -0.18
C ALA A 38 1.25 -1.95 -1.50
N TYR A 39 0.59 -1.61 -2.62
CA TYR A 39 1.12 -1.76 -3.97
C TYR A 39 1.07 -0.43 -4.72
N LEU A 40 2.15 -0.10 -5.42
CA LEU A 40 2.27 1.10 -6.24
C LEU A 40 2.48 0.73 -7.70
N LYS A 41 1.60 1.23 -8.56
CA LYS A 41 1.85 1.38 -9.99
C LYS A 41 2.36 2.80 -10.23
N LEU A 42 3.52 2.95 -10.85
CA LEU A 42 4.17 4.25 -11.07
C LEU A 42 4.44 4.45 -12.56
N GLY A 43 3.45 4.95 -13.31
CA GLY A 43 3.49 4.99 -14.76
C GLY A 43 3.86 3.63 -15.36
N ASP A 44 4.90 3.62 -16.18
CA ASP A 44 5.45 2.41 -16.80
C ASP A 44 6.59 1.75 -16.00
N ILE A 45 6.96 2.30 -14.83
CA ILE A 45 8.00 1.74 -13.97
C ILE A 45 7.48 0.44 -13.34
N LYS A 46 8.15 -0.67 -13.67
CA LYS A 46 7.84 -2.00 -13.13
C LYS A 46 8.57 -2.22 -11.81
N GLY A 47 7.85 -2.79 -10.85
CA GLY A 47 8.41 -3.39 -9.63
C GLY A 47 8.59 -4.90 -9.77
N GLU A 48 8.74 -5.58 -8.64
CA GLU A 48 9.06 -7.02 -8.58
C GLU A 48 7.92 -7.87 -8.04
N SER A 49 6.76 -7.28 -7.75
CA SER A 49 5.68 -8.04 -7.12
C SER A 49 5.27 -9.24 -7.95
N GLN A 50 5.19 -10.39 -7.30
CA GLN A 50 4.71 -11.64 -7.86
C GLN A 50 3.23 -11.88 -7.56
N HIS A 51 2.55 -10.94 -6.90
CA HIS A 51 1.14 -11.07 -6.55
C HIS A 51 0.29 -11.24 -7.82
N LYS A 52 -0.75 -12.09 -7.76
CA LYS A 52 -1.56 -12.45 -8.94
C LYS A 52 -2.26 -11.25 -9.57
N VAL A 53 -2.73 -10.32 -8.73
CA VAL A 53 -3.47 -9.12 -9.15
C VAL A 53 -2.53 -7.95 -9.39
N TYR A 54 -1.51 -7.78 -8.54
CA TYR A 54 -0.58 -6.65 -8.57
C TYR A 54 0.77 -7.03 -9.17
N LYS A 55 0.76 -7.93 -10.15
CA LYS A 55 1.98 -8.37 -10.82
C LYS A 55 2.76 -7.16 -11.36
N ASP A 56 4.07 -7.17 -11.17
CA ASP A 56 5.00 -6.12 -11.57
C ASP A 56 4.72 -4.74 -10.94
N HIS A 57 3.89 -4.65 -9.90
CA HIS A 57 3.77 -3.45 -9.09
C HIS A 57 4.95 -3.34 -8.13
N ILE A 58 5.20 -2.13 -7.64
CA ILE A 58 6.17 -1.87 -6.59
C ILE A 58 5.51 -2.17 -5.25
N GLU A 59 6.11 -3.06 -4.47
CA GLU A 59 5.67 -3.34 -3.10
C GLU A 59 6.17 -2.23 -2.18
N VAL A 60 5.25 -1.62 -1.44
CA VAL A 60 5.52 -0.47 -0.58
C VAL A 60 5.50 -0.92 0.88
N LEU A 61 6.56 -0.59 1.61
CA LEU A 61 6.69 -0.93 3.04
C LEU A 61 5.93 0.05 3.91
N THR A 62 6.12 1.34 3.66
CA THR A 62 5.46 2.42 4.39
C THR A 62 5.18 3.57 3.44
N TRP A 63 4.16 4.34 3.78
CA TRP A 63 3.77 5.53 3.02
C TRP A 63 3.20 6.56 3.99
N SER A 64 3.32 7.84 3.64
CA SER A 64 2.68 8.92 4.38
C SER A 64 2.30 10.06 3.45
N TRP A 65 1.11 10.61 3.67
CA TRP A 65 0.58 11.73 2.92
C TRP A 65 -0.38 12.53 3.79
N GLY A 66 -0.62 13.78 3.43
CA GLY A 66 -1.54 14.64 4.15
C GLY A 66 -2.06 15.79 3.32
N VAL A 67 -3.19 16.33 3.75
CA VAL A 67 -3.77 17.57 3.23
C VAL A 67 -4.14 18.46 4.40
N ALA A 68 -3.75 19.72 4.34
CA ALA A 68 -4.02 20.71 5.38
C ALA A 68 -4.74 21.90 4.78
N LYS A 69 -5.66 22.50 5.51
CA LYS A 69 -6.25 23.79 5.14
C LYS A 69 -5.95 24.79 6.25
N PRO A 70 -5.36 25.96 5.97
CA PRO A 70 -5.25 27.01 6.95
C PRO A 70 -6.65 27.43 7.40
N VAL A 71 -6.92 27.38 8.71
CA VAL A 71 -8.21 27.78 9.29
C VAL A 71 -7.93 28.80 10.39
N ASP A 72 -8.59 29.95 10.32
CA ASP A 72 -8.66 30.91 11.42
C ASP A 72 -10.05 30.82 12.06
N VAL A 73 -10.08 30.37 13.31
CA VAL A 73 -11.30 30.25 14.13
C VAL A 73 -11.65 31.55 14.86
N GLY A 74 -10.80 32.58 14.76
CA GLY A 74 -11.00 33.90 15.34
C GLY A 74 -11.94 34.78 14.52
N SER A 75 -13.01 35.27 15.15
CA SER A 75 -13.86 36.39 14.70
C SER A 75 -14.85 36.16 13.53
N LYS A 76 -14.81 35.06 12.78
CA LYS A 76 -15.78 34.81 11.68
C LYS A 76 -16.49 33.47 11.82
N LYS A 77 -17.79 33.52 12.16
CA LYS A 77 -18.72 32.37 12.22
C LYS A 77 -19.19 31.90 10.82
N THR A 78 -18.38 32.08 9.78
CA THR A 78 -18.80 31.80 8.38
C THR A 78 -18.63 30.33 7.98
N GLY A 79 -18.17 29.46 8.90
CA GLY A 79 -18.21 28.00 8.74
C GLY A 79 -17.24 27.39 7.73
N ARG A 80 -16.50 28.18 6.93
CA ARG A 80 -15.51 27.67 5.96
C ARG A 80 -14.34 28.63 5.77
N SER A 81 -13.12 28.09 5.72
CA SER A 81 -11.92 28.83 5.34
C SER A 81 -11.86 29.03 3.82
N THR A 82 -11.54 30.26 3.39
CA THR A 82 -11.34 30.63 1.99
C THR A 82 -9.90 30.43 1.52
N ALA A 83 -8.97 30.07 2.42
CA ALA A 83 -7.60 29.79 2.03
C ALA A 83 -7.51 28.50 1.18
N PRO A 84 -6.65 28.45 0.15
CA PRO A 84 -6.37 27.22 -0.58
C PRO A 84 -5.86 26.16 0.41
N CYS A 85 -6.18 24.89 0.16
CA CYS A 85 -5.51 23.82 0.92
C CYS A 85 -4.07 23.67 0.45
N LYS A 86 -3.28 23.03 1.30
CA LYS A 86 -1.93 22.57 1.01
C LYS A 86 -1.94 21.06 0.98
N MET A 87 -1.52 20.50 -0.13
CA MET A 87 -1.35 19.07 -0.31
C MET A 87 0.11 18.74 -0.04
N ALA A 88 0.37 17.85 0.91
CA ALA A 88 1.72 17.35 1.12
C ALA A 88 2.11 16.42 -0.03
N THR A 89 3.41 16.18 -0.18
CA THR A 89 3.93 15.13 -1.04
C THR A 89 3.67 13.75 -0.44
N LEU A 90 3.59 12.72 -1.28
CA LEU A 90 3.47 11.33 -0.82
C LEU A 90 4.87 10.74 -0.66
N GLU A 91 5.30 10.53 0.58
CA GLU A 91 6.57 9.88 0.90
C GLU A 91 6.37 8.38 1.05
N MET A 92 7.23 7.57 0.43
CA MET A 92 7.13 6.12 0.44
C MET A 92 8.48 5.46 0.70
N ASN A 93 8.44 4.28 1.32
CA ASN A 93 9.59 3.41 1.50
C ASN A 93 9.36 2.07 0.82
N LYS A 94 10.40 1.54 0.18
CA LYS A 94 10.43 0.22 -0.46
C LYS A 94 11.77 -0.46 -0.22
N LEU A 95 11.83 -1.78 -0.43
CA LEU A 95 13.12 -2.48 -0.56
C LEU A 95 13.69 -2.25 -1.94
N MET A 96 15.01 -2.16 -2.05
CA MET A 96 15.72 -2.07 -3.32
C MET A 96 15.36 -3.22 -4.27
N GLY A 97 15.20 -2.90 -5.57
CA GLY A 97 14.81 -3.87 -6.60
C GLY A 97 14.81 -3.28 -8.01
N VAL A 98 14.18 -3.95 -8.98
CA VAL A 98 14.19 -3.54 -10.39
C VAL A 98 13.70 -2.10 -10.65
N SER A 99 12.76 -1.59 -9.85
CA SER A 99 12.22 -0.24 -9.97
C SER A 99 13.17 0.86 -9.49
N SER A 100 14.23 0.53 -8.75
CA SER A 100 15.15 1.51 -8.15
C SER A 100 15.82 2.41 -9.19
N VAL A 101 16.40 1.82 -10.25
CA VAL A 101 17.11 2.59 -11.28
C VAL A 101 16.16 3.48 -12.09
N PRO A 102 14.98 3.03 -12.54
CA PRO A 102 13.99 3.90 -13.16
C PRO A 102 13.52 5.06 -12.26
N ILE A 103 13.34 4.84 -10.96
CA ILE A 103 12.96 5.91 -10.01
C ILE A 103 14.08 6.95 -9.90
N VAL A 104 15.33 6.51 -9.72
CA VAL A 104 16.51 7.40 -9.73
C VAL A 104 16.58 8.21 -11.02
N ARG A 105 16.35 7.56 -12.17
CA ARG A 105 16.32 8.25 -13.46
C ARG A 105 15.23 9.32 -13.49
N ALA A 106 14.01 8.99 -13.06
CA ALA A 106 12.88 9.92 -13.06
C ALA A 106 13.20 11.19 -12.24
N VAL A 107 13.86 11.04 -11.08
CA VAL A 107 14.37 12.18 -10.30
C VAL A 107 15.46 12.95 -11.06
N ALA A 108 16.48 12.24 -11.57
CA ALA A 108 17.66 12.86 -12.16
C ALA A 108 17.37 13.68 -13.42
N VAL A 109 16.35 13.30 -14.20
CA VAL A 109 15.97 14.01 -15.43
C VAL A 109 14.70 14.86 -15.27
N GLY A 110 13.99 14.74 -14.15
CA GLY A 110 12.72 15.43 -13.92
C GLY A 110 11.59 14.91 -14.82
N ASP A 111 11.47 13.59 -14.97
CA ASP A 111 10.43 13.00 -15.80
C ASP A 111 9.03 13.26 -15.22
N LEU A 112 8.12 13.71 -16.08
CA LEU A 112 6.68 13.74 -15.79
C LEU A 112 6.07 12.37 -16.11
N LEU A 113 5.57 11.69 -15.09
CA LEU A 113 4.85 10.44 -15.21
C LEU A 113 3.35 10.74 -15.36
N PRO A 114 2.63 10.14 -16.32
CA PRO A 114 1.20 10.43 -16.53
C PRO A 114 0.32 10.13 -15.31
N ASP A 115 0.64 9.07 -14.59
CA ASP A 115 -0.12 8.63 -13.42
C ASP A 115 0.70 7.78 -12.44
N ALA A 116 0.19 7.70 -11.22
CA ALA A 116 0.58 6.71 -10.23
C ALA A 116 -0.66 6.27 -9.45
N THR A 117 -0.73 4.99 -9.09
CA THR A 117 -1.81 4.44 -8.29
C THR A 117 -1.24 3.69 -7.10
N LEU A 118 -1.53 4.18 -5.88
CA LEU A 118 -1.23 3.48 -4.62
C LEU A 118 -2.48 2.75 -4.15
N ILE A 119 -2.39 1.44 -3.93
CA ILE A 119 -3.47 0.57 -3.50
C ILE A 119 -3.09 -0.04 -2.16
N LEU A 120 -4.01 0.02 -1.20
CA LEU A 120 -3.88 -0.64 0.10
C LEU A 120 -4.83 -1.83 0.18
N THR A 121 -4.28 -2.94 0.66
CA THR A 121 -4.96 -4.21 0.77
C THR A 121 -5.01 -4.67 2.21
N ASN A 122 -6.09 -5.37 2.55
CA ASN A 122 -6.12 -6.20 3.75
C ASN A 122 -6.14 -7.66 3.33
N GLU A 123 -5.36 -8.46 4.03
CA GLU A 123 -5.42 -9.92 3.89
C GLU A 123 -6.78 -10.43 4.37
N THR A 124 -7.42 -11.24 3.54
CA THR A 124 -8.64 -11.97 3.88
C THR A 124 -8.50 -13.46 3.55
N ALA A 125 -9.43 -14.28 4.02
CA ALA A 125 -9.43 -15.71 3.70
C ALA A 125 -9.56 -16.00 2.18
N GLU A 126 -10.05 -15.03 1.41
CA GLU A 126 -10.30 -15.11 -0.03
C GLU A 126 -9.17 -14.45 -0.86
N GLY A 127 -8.19 -13.82 -0.20
CA GLY A 127 -7.08 -13.08 -0.80
C GLY A 127 -7.03 -11.61 -0.37
N PRO A 128 -6.06 -10.82 -0.88
CA PRO A 128 -5.96 -9.40 -0.56
C PRO A 128 -7.15 -8.64 -1.14
N MET A 129 -7.79 -7.86 -0.29
CA MET A 129 -8.95 -7.04 -0.64
C MET A 129 -8.58 -5.57 -0.57
N GLU A 130 -8.76 -4.86 -1.68
CA GLU A 130 -8.56 -3.41 -1.76
C GLU A 130 -9.53 -2.71 -0.81
N TYR A 131 -9.01 -1.84 0.05
CA TYR A 131 -9.85 -1.00 0.91
C TYR A 131 -9.58 0.49 0.74
N TYR A 132 -8.43 0.87 0.17
CA TYR A 132 -8.10 2.27 -0.05
C TYR A 132 -7.22 2.44 -1.27
N LYS A 133 -7.48 3.48 -2.06
CA LYS A 133 -6.76 3.74 -3.30
C LYS A 133 -6.55 5.23 -3.51
N PHE A 134 -5.34 5.59 -3.94
CA PHE A 134 -4.97 6.91 -4.42
C PHE A 134 -4.65 6.82 -5.90
N ASP A 135 -5.47 7.45 -6.75
CA ASP A 135 -5.19 7.61 -8.18
C ASP A 135 -4.66 9.03 -8.42
N MET A 136 -3.37 9.15 -8.71
CA MET A 136 -2.65 10.41 -8.88
C MET A 136 -2.41 10.71 -10.37
N ARG A 137 -2.44 11.99 -10.75
CA ARG A 137 -2.16 12.45 -12.11
C ARG A 137 -1.04 13.47 -12.15
N ASP A 138 -0.30 13.47 -13.27
CA ASP A 138 0.85 14.34 -13.53
C ASP A 138 1.87 14.28 -12.38
N VAL A 139 2.51 13.12 -12.26
CA VAL A 139 3.32 12.74 -11.12
C VAL A 139 4.81 13.00 -11.40
N PHE A 140 5.49 13.66 -10.47
CA PHE A 140 6.95 13.76 -10.43
C PHE A 140 7.50 12.97 -9.23
N VAL A 141 8.63 12.31 -9.44
CA VAL A 141 9.47 11.87 -8.31
C VAL A 141 10.42 13.02 -7.97
N SER A 142 10.32 13.59 -6.78
CA SER A 142 11.11 14.77 -6.40
C SER A 142 12.36 14.47 -5.59
N ASP A 143 12.36 13.34 -4.90
CA ASP A 143 13.45 12.95 -4.01
C ASP A 143 13.62 11.43 -4.02
N TYR A 144 14.86 11.00 -3.81
CA TYR A 144 15.24 9.60 -3.67
C TYR A 144 16.45 9.46 -2.77
N ALA A 145 16.33 8.64 -1.74
CA ALA A 145 17.38 8.32 -0.79
C ALA A 145 17.46 6.81 -0.57
N VAL A 146 18.66 6.32 -0.27
CA VAL A 146 18.92 4.90 0.01
C VAL A 146 19.64 4.80 1.34
N SER A 147 19.21 3.84 2.16
CA SER A 147 19.87 3.46 3.40
C SER A 147 20.04 1.94 3.43
N GLY A 148 21.19 1.46 3.89
CA GLY A 148 21.47 0.03 3.93
C GLY A 148 22.62 -0.28 4.87
N SER A 149 22.70 -1.56 5.24
CA SER A 149 23.79 -2.15 6.01
C SER A 149 24.18 -3.50 5.40
N ASP A 150 25.33 -4.04 5.77
CA ASP A 150 25.92 -5.23 5.15
C ASP A 150 25.04 -6.50 5.18
N ASP A 151 24.10 -6.59 6.13
CA ASP A 151 23.30 -7.80 6.40
C ASP A 151 21.83 -7.75 5.91
N SER A 152 21.40 -6.70 5.21
CA SER A 152 20.00 -6.56 4.77
C SER A 152 19.88 -5.94 3.37
N VAL A 153 18.79 -6.27 2.67
CA VAL A 153 18.42 -5.54 1.44
C VAL A 153 18.25 -4.05 1.80
N PRO A 154 18.88 -3.12 1.07
CA PRO A 154 18.74 -1.70 1.35
C PRO A 154 17.28 -1.23 1.24
N THR A 155 16.93 -0.27 2.09
CA THR A 155 15.65 0.43 2.06
C THR A 155 15.82 1.75 1.31
N GLU A 156 14.84 2.06 0.48
CA GLU A 156 14.82 3.25 -0.36
C GLU A 156 13.61 4.09 0.02
N THR A 157 13.84 5.39 0.20
CA THR A 157 12.81 6.40 0.43
C THR A 157 12.69 7.26 -0.81
N PHE A 158 11.48 7.52 -1.27
CA PHE A 158 11.25 8.42 -2.39
C PHE A 158 9.93 9.18 -2.23
N THR A 159 9.83 10.32 -2.90
CA THR A 159 8.73 11.25 -2.73
C THR A 159 8.03 11.54 -4.06
N LEU A 160 6.70 11.40 -4.08
CA LEU A 160 5.86 11.75 -5.21
C LEU A 160 5.17 13.11 -5.01
N ASN A 161 5.24 13.93 -6.05
CA ASN A 161 4.51 15.18 -6.20
C ASN A 161 3.53 14.99 -7.35
N PHE A 162 2.32 15.54 -7.26
CA PHE A 162 1.27 15.30 -8.23
C PHE A 162 0.25 16.44 -8.23
N LEU A 163 -0.35 16.69 -9.39
CA LEU A 163 -1.28 17.80 -9.55
C LEU A 163 -2.67 17.45 -9.01
N GLU A 164 -3.10 16.20 -9.21
CA GLU A 164 -4.43 15.75 -8.82
C GLU A 164 -4.33 14.42 -8.09
N VAL A 165 -5.27 14.20 -7.17
CA VAL A 165 -5.43 12.90 -6.52
C VAL A 165 -6.91 12.59 -6.32
N ASP A 166 -7.31 11.40 -6.73
CA ASP A 166 -8.61 10.81 -6.47
C ASP A 166 -8.46 9.72 -5.43
N ILE A 167 -9.21 9.84 -4.35
CA ILE A 167 -9.10 8.98 -3.18
C ILE A 167 -10.39 8.23 -3.01
N GLU A 168 -10.29 6.90 -2.98
CA GLU A 168 -11.43 6.00 -2.90
C GLU A 168 -11.25 5.03 -1.73
N TYR A 169 -12.28 4.89 -0.90
CA TYR A 169 -12.37 3.85 0.11
C TYR A 169 -13.37 2.78 -0.32
N THR A 170 -12.98 1.51 -0.20
CA THR A 170 -13.84 0.37 -0.52
C THR A 170 -14.34 -0.28 0.75
N ILE A 171 -15.67 -0.45 0.86
CA ILE A 171 -16.30 -1.08 2.01
C ILE A 171 -16.37 -2.57 1.76
N THR A 172 -15.73 -3.35 2.63
CA THR A 172 -15.84 -4.80 2.64
C THR A 172 -16.87 -5.22 3.69
N LYS A 173 -17.88 -6.00 3.28
CA LYS A 173 -18.87 -6.59 4.18
C LYS A 173 -18.30 -7.84 4.84
N ASN A 174 -18.92 -8.27 5.94
CA ASN A 174 -18.58 -9.51 6.66
C ASN A 174 -18.70 -10.78 5.81
N THR A 175 -19.37 -10.70 4.65
CA THR A 175 -19.55 -11.81 3.70
C THR A 175 -18.48 -11.88 2.61
N GLY A 176 -17.46 -11.01 2.64
CA GLY A 176 -16.44 -10.91 1.58
C GLY A 176 -16.87 -10.05 0.38
N GLU A 177 -18.13 -9.59 0.32
CA GLU A 177 -18.55 -8.68 -0.75
C GLU A 177 -17.97 -7.27 -0.55
N THR A 178 -17.43 -6.68 -1.62
CA THR A 178 -17.01 -5.28 -1.66
C THR A 178 -18.11 -4.38 -2.24
N THR A 179 -18.13 -3.12 -1.81
CA THR A 179 -18.96 -2.06 -2.40
C THR A 179 -18.14 -0.77 -2.41
N GLN A 180 -18.29 0.02 -3.47
CA GLN A 180 -17.67 1.34 -3.55
C GLN A 180 -18.13 2.20 -2.36
N GLY A 181 -17.18 2.67 -1.57
CA GLY A 181 -17.42 3.57 -0.46
C GLY A 181 -17.22 5.03 -0.87
N PRO A 182 -16.92 5.92 0.10
CA PRO A 182 -16.65 7.32 -0.18
C PRO A 182 -15.49 7.51 -1.17
N ARG A 183 -15.68 8.45 -2.09
CA ARG A 183 -14.67 8.88 -3.06
C ARG A 183 -14.58 10.40 -3.09
N PHE A 184 -13.38 10.94 -3.18
CA PHE A 184 -13.16 12.36 -3.28
C PHE A 184 -11.95 12.67 -4.16
N MET A 185 -12.15 13.53 -5.16
CA MET A 185 -11.11 14.05 -6.02
C MET A 185 -10.68 15.43 -5.55
N ILE A 186 -9.37 15.61 -5.37
CA ILE A 186 -8.72 16.92 -5.21
C ILE A 186 -8.15 17.30 -6.58
N PRO A 187 -8.79 18.24 -7.31
CA PRO A 187 -8.25 18.72 -8.56
C PRO A 187 -7.14 19.76 -8.32
N SER A 188 -6.33 20.01 -9.34
CA SER A 188 -5.11 20.81 -9.26
C SER A 188 -5.33 22.26 -8.83
N GLU A 189 -6.51 22.83 -9.08
CA GLU A 189 -6.86 24.18 -8.68
C GLU A 189 -7.27 24.32 -7.20
N THR A 190 -7.51 23.21 -6.49
CA THR A 190 -8.07 23.24 -5.14
C THR A 190 -7.01 23.34 -4.04
N CYS A 191 -5.93 22.55 -4.17
CA CYS A 191 -4.82 22.54 -3.23
C CYS A 191 -3.50 22.86 -3.95
N GLN A 192 -2.64 23.62 -3.29
CA GLN A 192 -1.26 23.85 -3.73
C GLN A 192 -0.34 22.80 -3.09
N GLN A 193 0.65 22.30 -3.83
CA GLN A 193 1.80 21.58 -3.25
C GLN A 193 2.88 22.58 -2.84
#